data_AF-A0A925MTJ6-F1
#
_entry.id   AF-A0A925MTJ6-F1
#
_cell.length_a   1.000
_cell.length_b   1.000
_cell.length_c   1.000
_cell.angle_alpha   90.00
_cell.angle_beta   90.00
_cell.angle_gamma   90.00
#
_symmetry.space_group_name_H-M   'P 1'
#
loop_
_entity.id
_entity.type
_entity.pdbx_description
1 polymer ?
#
loop_
_entity_poly.entity_id
_entity_poly.type
_entity_poly.pdbx_seq_one_letter_code
_entity_poly.pdbx_strand_id
1 'polypeptide(L)'
;MAATALVALSAAPAKAGTVVQNNLANCRAGASGTHVLVRVNGFREGTGRVRVQSYRGDNWLGRGQWLHRVDIPVRLSGRSMAVCLPLPAPGAYGIAVRHDENNNGSSDRRDGAAFSRNPDISFPFDMRPRFNEVSFNAGAGTTSINVVLNYLQGASVEPIGGR
;
A
#
# COMPACT_ATOMS: atom_id res chain seq x y z
N MET A 1 44.17 -35.65 9.71
CA MET A 1 43.39 -34.59 10.39
C MET A 1 42.76 -33.73 9.32
N ALA A 2 41.44 -33.75 9.16
CA ALA A 2 40.73 -32.93 8.19
C ALA A 2 39.76 -32.02 8.96
N ALA A 3 40.03 -30.72 8.97
CA ALA A 3 39.20 -29.73 9.63
C ALA A 3 38.16 -29.23 8.61
N THR A 4 36.91 -29.66 8.78
CA THR A 4 35.78 -29.19 7.97
C THR A 4 35.34 -27.83 8.49
N ALA A 5 35.61 -26.77 7.73
CA ALA A 5 35.14 -25.43 8.05
C ALA A 5 33.67 -25.28 7.64
N LEU A 6 32.77 -25.10 8.62
CA LEU A 6 31.39 -24.68 8.36
C LEU A 6 31.37 -23.19 8.01
N VAL A 7 31.01 -22.87 6.78
CA VAL A 7 30.70 -21.50 6.36
C VAL A 7 29.27 -21.18 6.82
N ALA A 8 29.13 -20.36 7.85
CA ALA A 8 27.84 -19.84 8.29
C ALA A 8 27.38 -18.73 7.32
N LEU A 9 26.33 -18.99 6.54
CA LEU A 9 25.63 -17.94 5.78
C LEU A 9 24.80 -17.10 6.76
N SER A 10 25.30 -15.93 7.15
CA SER A 10 24.52 -14.92 7.85
C SER A 10 23.57 -14.22 6.87
N ALA A 11 22.28 -14.59 6.90
CA ALA A 11 21.24 -13.82 6.22
C ALA A 11 21.06 -12.47 6.94
N ALA A 12 21.50 -11.38 6.32
CA ALA A 12 21.25 -10.04 6.85
C ALA A 12 19.72 -9.79 6.92
N PRO A 13 19.19 -9.25 8.02
CA PRO A 13 17.77 -8.91 8.09
C PRO A 13 17.47 -7.89 6.98
N ALA A 14 16.50 -8.19 6.14
CA ALA A 14 15.98 -7.21 5.18
C ALA A 14 15.53 -5.98 5.97
N LYS A 15 16.20 -4.83 5.77
CA LYS A 15 15.76 -3.56 6.37
C LYS A 15 14.36 -3.28 5.85
N ALA A 16 13.38 -3.31 6.74
CA ALA A 16 12.05 -2.81 6.44
C ALA A 16 12.15 -1.32 6.06
N GLY A 17 11.25 -0.85 5.19
CA GLY A 17 11.16 0.57 4.85
C GLY A 17 10.90 1.50 6.05
N THR A 18 10.69 2.79 5.75
CA THR A 18 10.53 3.83 6.76
C THR A 18 9.07 4.14 7.05
N VAL A 19 8.60 3.88 8.28
CA VAL A 19 7.27 4.33 8.72
C VAL A 19 7.28 5.85 8.83
N VAL A 20 6.28 6.51 8.24
CA VAL A 20 6.13 7.97 8.23
C VAL A 20 4.76 8.37 8.76
N GLN A 21 4.68 9.57 9.32
CA GLN A 21 3.41 10.15 9.77
C GLN A 21 2.56 10.60 8.58
N ASN A 22 1.24 10.48 8.70
CA ASN A 22 0.33 11.08 7.73
C ASN A 22 0.26 12.60 7.93
N ASN A 23 1.02 13.35 7.15
CA ASN A 23 0.94 14.81 7.14
C ASN A 23 0.42 15.30 5.78
N LEU A 24 -0.87 15.65 5.73
CA LEU A 24 -1.52 16.13 4.51
C LEU A 24 -0.95 17.46 4.00
N ALA A 25 -0.31 18.27 4.86
CA ALA A 25 0.34 19.51 4.44
C ALA A 25 1.51 19.27 3.47
N ASN A 26 2.13 18.09 3.51
CA ASN A 26 3.20 17.71 2.58
C ASN A 26 2.67 17.45 1.16
N CYS A 27 1.36 17.25 1.00
CA CYS A 27 0.71 17.02 -0.30
C CYS A 27 -0.07 18.25 -0.80
N ARG A 28 0.07 19.41 -0.16
CA ARG A 28 -0.63 20.64 -0.58
C ARG A 28 -0.19 21.10 -1.98
N ALA A 29 -0.99 21.97 -2.60
CA ALA A 29 -0.60 22.62 -3.84
C ALA A 29 0.73 23.38 -3.66
N GLY A 30 1.65 23.21 -4.61
CA GLY A 30 2.99 23.80 -4.55
C GLY A 30 3.94 23.12 -3.55
N ALA A 31 3.66 21.90 -3.08
CA ALA A 31 4.61 21.13 -2.29
C ALA A 31 5.94 20.93 -3.05
N SER A 32 7.06 21.07 -2.34
CA SER A 32 8.39 20.70 -2.84
C SER A 32 8.62 19.19 -2.69
N GLY A 33 9.61 18.64 -3.39
CA GLY A 33 9.91 17.20 -3.35
C GLY A 33 8.99 16.37 -4.25
N THR A 34 8.79 15.09 -3.92
CA THR A 34 7.89 14.17 -4.65
C THR A 34 6.98 13.51 -3.63
N HIS A 35 5.68 13.72 -3.78
CA HIS A 35 4.66 13.21 -2.87
C HIS A 35 3.53 12.55 -3.64
N VAL A 36 2.87 11.59 -3.01
CA VAL A 36 1.61 11.03 -3.49
C VAL A 36 0.50 11.28 -2.48
N LEU A 37 -0.58 11.91 -2.93
CA LEU A 37 -1.83 12.03 -2.20
C LEU A 37 -2.74 10.88 -2.62
N VAL A 38 -2.90 9.90 -1.75
CA VAL A 38 -3.74 8.72 -1.97
C VAL A 38 -5.10 8.98 -1.35
N ARG A 39 -6.14 9.13 -2.17
CA ARG A 39 -7.52 9.12 -1.70
C ARG A 39 -8.04 7.69 -1.75
N VAL A 40 -8.20 7.10 -0.58
CA VAL A 40 -8.70 5.75 -0.37
C VAL A 40 -10.22 5.82 -0.27
N ASN A 41 -10.91 5.01 -1.07
CA ASN A 41 -12.37 4.95 -1.15
C ASN A 41 -12.85 3.52 -0.91
N GLY A 42 -14.17 3.36 -0.73
CA GLY A 42 -14.81 2.05 -0.68
C GLY A 42 -14.59 1.32 0.64
N PHE A 43 -14.41 2.05 1.75
CA PHE A 43 -14.39 1.46 3.08
C PHE A 43 -15.69 0.70 3.34
N ARG A 44 -15.60 -0.58 3.72
CA ARG A 44 -16.77 -1.34 4.19
C ARG A 44 -17.27 -0.76 5.51
N GLU A 45 -16.34 -0.50 6.42
CA GLU A 45 -16.59 0.08 7.73
C GLU A 45 -15.69 1.30 7.97
N GLY A 46 -16.19 2.26 8.75
CA GLY A 46 -15.44 3.46 9.16
C GLY A 46 -14.53 3.25 10.38
N THR A 47 -14.31 2.00 10.78
CA THR A 47 -13.51 1.58 11.94
C THR A 47 -12.19 0.93 11.49
N GLY A 48 -11.41 0.37 12.40
CA GLY A 48 -10.18 -0.34 12.03
C GLY A 48 -9.01 0.58 11.68
N ARG A 49 -8.03 0.03 10.97
CA ARG A 49 -6.78 0.71 10.60
C ARG A 49 -6.51 0.64 9.10
N VAL A 50 -5.93 1.71 8.57
CA VAL A 50 -5.45 1.78 7.19
C VAL A 50 -3.94 1.81 7.17
N ARG A 51 -3.39 0.93 6.34
CA ARG A 51 -1.98 0.92 5.98
C ARG A 51 -1.84 1.27 4.52
N VAL A 52 -1.06 2.31 4.21
CA VAL A 52 -0.70 2.69 2.84
C VAL A 52 0.81 2.54 2.67
N GLN A 53 1.24 1.88 1.61
CA GLN A 53 2.64 1.58 1.35
C GLN A 53 3.02 1.92 -0.08
N SER A 54 4.19 2.53 -0.26
CA SER A 54 4.81 2.75 -1.58
C SER A 54 5.88 1.71 -1.88
N TYR A 55 6.00 1.35 -3.15
CA TYR A 55 6.95 0.35 -3.66
C TYR A 55 7.53 0.79 -5.01
N ARG A 56 8.66 0.18 -5.39
CA ARG A 56 9.27 0.27 -6.72
C ARG A 56 9.43 -1.13 -7.32
N GLY A 57 9.31 -1.22 -8.65
CA GLY A 57 9.53 -2.37 -9.53
C GLY A 57 9.76 -3.72 -8.85
N ASP A 58 11.03 -4.07 -8.68
CA ASP A 58 11.51 -5.39 -8.26
C ASP A 58 11.10 -5.79 -6.84
N ASN A 59 10.71 -4.81 -6.04
CA ASN A 59 10.40 -4.94 -4.63
C ASN A 59 8.88 -4.99 -4.34
N TRP A 60 8.05 -5.01 -5.39
CA TRP A 60 6.59 -4.98 -5.30
C TRP A 60 6.04 -6.05 -4.35
N LEU A 61 5.34 -5.60 -3.29
CA LEU A 61 4.73 -6.42 -2.24
C LEU A 61 5.68 -7.40 -1.53
N GLY A 62 7.00 -7.25 -1.70
CA GLY A 62 8.00 -8.01 -0.96
C GLY A 62 7.92 -7.70 0.54
N ARG A 63 8.08 -8.71 1.39
CA ARG A 63 8.08 -8.53 2.84
C ARG A 63 9.19 -7.56 3.25
N GLY A 64 8.82 -6.45 3.87
CA GLY A 64 9.78 -5.40 4.27
C GLY A 64 10.25 -4.49 3.13
N GLN A 65 9.95 -4.82 1.86
CA GLN A 65 10.49 -4.15 0.66
C GLN A 65 9.73 -2.88 0.24
N TRP A 66 8.82 -2.40 1.10
CA TRP A 66 8.15 -1.12 0.91
C TRP A 66 9.13 0.03 1.20
N LEU A 67 8.93 1.18 0.58
CA LEU A 67 9.79 2.36 0.74
C LEU A 67 9.32 3.19 1.95
N HIS A 68 8.07 3.66 1.87
CA HIS A 68 7.41 4.39 2.95
C HIS A 68 6.09 3.72 3.29
N ARG A 69 5.73 3.78 4.58
CA ARG A 69 4.46 3.26 5.11
C ARG A 69 3.82 4.28 6.02
N VAL A 70 2.53 4.49 5.83
CA VAL A 70 1.65 5.15 6.80
C VAL A 70 0.73 4.09 7.40
N ASP A 71 0.52 4.12 8.71
CA ASP A 71 -0.39 3.22 9.42
C ASP A 71 -1.19 4.04 10.45
N ILE A 72 -2.49 4.24 10.20
CA ILE A 72 -3.35 5.18 10.94
C ILE A 72 -4.76 4.61 11.13
N PRO A 73 -5.50 5.03 12.19
CA PRO A 73 -6.91 4.68 12.31
C PRO A 73 -7.73 5.25 11.15
N VAL A 74 -8.77 4.54 10.74
CA VAL A 74 -9.72 5.05 9.74
C VAL A 74 -10.41 6.29 10.28
N ARG A 75 -10.37 7.37 9.49
CA ARG A 75 -11.08 8.63 9.74
C ARG A 75 -11.69 9.08 8.43
N LEU A 76 -12.97 8.76 8.24
CA LEU A 76 -13.67 9.04 6.98
C LEU A 76 -14.14 10.50 6.92
N SER A 77 -13.98 11.09 5.73
CA SER A 77 -14.70 12.29 5.30
C SER A 77 -15.63 11.86 4.16
N GLY A 78 -16.93 11.76 4.44
CA GLY A 78 -17.86 11.05 3.56
C GLY A 78 -17.53 9.56 3.50
N ARG A 79 -17.27 9.02 2.31
CA ARG A 79 -16.90 7.61 2.08
C ARG A 79 -15.41 7.39 1.77
N SER A 80 -14.57 8.38 2.05
CA SER A 80 -13.16 8.37 1.67
C SER A 80 -12.25 8.88 2.78
N MET A 81 -10.96 8.54 2.67
CA MET A 81 -9.89 9.05 3.52
C MET A 81 -8.68 9.41 2.66
N ALA A 82 -8.00 10.51 2.99
CA ALA A 82 -6.77 10.91 2.30
C ALA A 82 -5.53 10.57 3.12
N VAL A 83 -4.50 10.08 2.43
CA VAL A 83 -3.19 9.76 3.01
C VAL A 83 -2.11 10.37 2.13
N CYS A 84 -1.21 11.14 2.72
CA CYS A 84 -0.04 11.69 2.03
C CYS A 84 1.20 10.83 2.30
N LEU A 85 1.91 10.42 1.26
CA LEU A 85 3.17 9.68 1.39
C LEU A 85 4.29 10.44 0.63
N PRO A 86 5.47 10.63 1.24
CA PRO A 86 6.65 11.03 0.51
C PRO A 86 7.11 9.88 -0.41
N LEU A 87 7.73 10.26 -1.52
CA LEU A 87 8.42 9.36 -2.44
C LEU A 87 9.87 9.82 -2.57
N PRO A 88 10.85 8.92 -2.69
CA PRO A 88 12.27 9.30 -2.69
C PRO A 88 12.67 10.30 -3.80
N ALA A 89 12.05 10.22 -4.97
CA ALA A 89 12.33 11.03 -6.15
C ALA A 89 11.22 10.86 -7.21
N PRO A 90 11.16 11.67 -8.28
CA PRO A 90 10.32 11.37 -9.43
C PRO A 90 10.59 9.97 -10.00
N GLY A 91 9.57 9.30 -10.51
CA GLY A 91 9.69 7.96 -11.12
C GLY A 91 8.43 7.11 -11.02
N ALA A 92 8.56 5.83 -11.38
CA ALA A 92 7.47 4.86 -11.37
C ALA A 92 7.30 4.20 -9.99
N TYR A 93 6.08 4.17 -9.48
CA TYR A 93 5.74 3.63 -8.17
C TYR A 93 4.44 2.83 -8.21
N GLY A 94 4.34 1.86 -7.29
CA GLY A 94 3.08 1.20 -6.96
C GLY A 94 2.67 1.56 -5.53
N ILE A 95 1.38 1.72 -5.31
CA ILE A 95 0.79 1.92 -3.97
C ILE A 95 -0.07 0.70 -3.63
N ALA A 96 0.13 0.16 -2.43
CA ALA A 96 -0.74 -0.86 -1.86
C ALA A 96 -1.40 -0.31 -0.59
N VAL A 97 -2.70 -0.57 -0.46
CA VAL A 97 -3.49 -0.20 0.71
C VAL A 97 -4.09 -1.45 1.31
N ARG A 98 -4.01 -1.56 2.64
CA ARG A 98 -4.76 -2.53 3.44
C ARG A 98 -5.68 -1.79 4.38
N HIS A 99 -6.93 -2.23 4.46
CA HIS A 99 -7.85 -1.89 5.53
C HIS A 99 -7.98 -3.09 6.46
N ASP A 100 -7.46 -2.96 7.68
CA ASP A 100 -7.59 -3.91 8.79
C ASP A 100 -8.88 -3.58 9.55
N GLU A 101 -10.00 -4.16 9.11
CA GLU A 101 -11.34 -3.78 9.57
C GLU A 101 -11.54 -4.06 11.06
N ASN A 102 -11.03 -5.19 11.56
CA ASN A 102 -11.19 -5.61 12.96
C ASN A 102 -9.99 -5.22 13.85
N ASN A 103 -8.98 -4.56 13.29
CA ASN A 103 -7.77 -4.10 13.99
C ASN A 103 -7.02 -5.22 14.73
N ASN A 104 -6.95 -6.42 14.16
CA ASN A 104 -6.25 -7.55 14.78
C ASN A 104 -4.78 -7.69 14.32
N GLY A 105 -4.33 -6.86 13.37
CA GLY A 105 -2.97 -6.87 12.83
C GLY A 105 -2.65 -8.07 11.92
N SER A 106 -3.60 -8.97 11.70
CA SER A 106 -3.47 -10.22 10.96
C SER A 106 -4.23 -10.16 9.65
N SER A 107 -3.69 -10.76 8.60
CA SER A 107 -4.43 -10.83 7.33
C SER A 107 -5.56 -11.84 7.40
N ASP A 108 -6.80 -11.37 7.32
CA ASP A 108 -7.99 -12.21 7.32
C ASP A 108 -9.02 -11.76 6.26
N ARG A 109 -10.17 -12.46 6.19
CA ARG A 109 -11.21 -12.23 5.18
C ARG A 109 -11.97 -10.92 5.33
N ARG A 110 -11.86 -10.25 6.47
CA ARG A 110 -12.46 -8.93 6.73
C ARG A 110 -11.58 -7.80 6.18
N ASP A 111 -10.31 -8.09 5.90
CA ASP A 111 -9.44 -7.08 5.34
C ASP A 111 -9.89 -6.63 3.96
N GLY A 112 -9.78 -5.33 3.72
CA GLY A 112 -9.87 -4.73 2.40
C GLY A 112 -8.48 -4.52 1.80
N ALA A 113 -8.37 -4.62 0.47
CA ALA A 113 -7.15 -4.30 -0.26
C ALA A 113 -7.44 -3.36 -1.43
N ALA A 114 -6.53 -2.42 -1.66
CA ALA A 114 -6.55 -1.57 -2.86
C ALA A 114 -5.14 -1.42 -3.42
N PHE A 115 -5.04 -1.16 -4.72
CA PHE A 115 -3.79 -0.89 -5.39
C PHE A 115 -3.91 0.35 -6.28
N SER A 116 -2.81 1.06 -6.51
CA SER A 116 -2.77 2.13 -7.52
C SER A 116 -3.21 1.59 -8.89
N ARG A 117 -3.83 2.47 -9.69
CA ARG A 117 -4.49 2.16 -10.96
C ARG A 117 -5.72 1.24 -10.89
N ASN A 118 -6.10 0.74 -9.72
CA ASN A 118 -7.27 -0.12 -9.51
C ASN A 118 -7.36 -1.26 -10.55
N PRO A 119 -6.33 -2.12 -10.68
CA PRO A 119 -6.41 -3.28 -11.55
C PRO A 119 -7.55 -4.20 -11.10
N ASP A 120 -8.11 -4.95 -12.04
CA ASP A 120 -9.01 -6.04 -11.68
C ASP A 120 -8.22 -7.10 -10.91
N ILE A 121 -8.80 -7.56 -9.80
CA ILE A 121 -8.26 -8.63 -8.97
C ILE A 121 -9.31 -9.72 -8.86
N SER A 122 -8.89 -10.97 -8.82
CA SER A 122 -9.79 -12.13 -8.84
C SER A 122 -9.34 -13.19 -7.86
N PHE A 123 -10.26 -13.68 -7.02
CA PHE A 123 -9.99 -14.80 -6.12
C PHE A 123 -10.22 -16.13 -6.83
N PRO A 124 -9.37 -17.15 -6.66
CA PRO A 124 -8.12 -17.18 -5.88
C PRO A 124 -6.84 -16.84 -6.66
N PHE A 125 -6.92 -16.62 -7.98
CA PHE A 125 -5.75 -16.63 -8.86
C PHE A 125 -4.96 -15.31 -8.91
N ASP A 126 -5.65 -14.17 -8.91
CA ASP A 126 -5.06 -12.83 -9.17
C ASP A 126 -5.34 -11.85 -8.02
N MET A 127 -5.00 -12.26 -6.79
CA MET A 127 -5.11 -11.38 -5.61
C MET A 127 -3.95 -10.40 -5.46
N ARG A 128 -2.87 -10.60 -6.21
CA ARG A 128 -1.68 -9.75 -6.20
C ARG A 128 -1.36 -9.32 -7.64
N PRO A 129 -1.80 -8.12 -8.06
CA PRO A 129 -1.49 -7.64 -9.40
C PRO A 129 0.02 -7.49 -9.58
N ARG A 130 0.49 -7.57 -10.82
CA ARG A 130 1.89 -7.33 -11.20
C ARG A 130 2.21 -5.84 -11.09
N PHE A 131 3.49 -5.51 -10.89
CA PHE A 131 3.90 -4.11 -10.71
C PHE A 131 3.49 -3.22 -11.90
N ASN A 132 3.63 -3.70 -13.13
CA ASN A 132 3.26 -2.96 -14.34
C ASN A 132 1.75 -2.66 -14.44
N GLU A 133 0.90 -3.44 -13.79
CA GLU A 133 -0.56 -3.22 -13.75
C GLU A 133 -0.91 -2.07 -12.79
N VAL A 134 -0.13 -1.91 -11.72
CA VAL A 134 -0.37 -0.90 -10.67
C VAL A 134 0.50 0.34 -10.78
N SER A 135 1.58 0.29 -11.56
CA SER A 135 2.60 1.34 -11.55
C SER A 135 2.10 2.63 -12.19
N PHE A 136 2.31 3.76 -11.52
CA PHE A 136 2.07 5.10 -12.05
C PHE A 136 3.34 5.94 -11.93
N ASN A 137 3.45 7.00 -12.74
CA ASN A 137 4.56 7.94 -12.66
C ASN A 137 4.23 9.08 -11.70
N ALA A 138 5.10 9.29 -10.71
CA ALA A 138 5.07 10.45 -9.83
C ALA A 138 6.13 11.47 -10.26
N GLY A 139 5.72 12.73 -10.44
CA GLY A 139 6.59 13.85 -10.77
C GLY A 139 7.04 14.64 -9.54
N ALA A 140 7.75 15.74 -9.76
CA ALA A 140 7.96 16.73 -8.71
C ALA A 140 6.61 17.33 -8.25
N GLY A 141 6.51 17.64 -6.97
CA GLY A 141 5.29 18.07 -6.29
C GLY A 141 4.39 16.90 -5.89
N THR A 142 3.08 17.15 -5.89
CA THR A 142 2.07 16.18 -5.48
C THR A 142 1.45 15.48 -6.67
N THR A 143 1.53 14.16 -6.69
CA THR A 143 0.72 13.30 -7.57
C THR A 143 -0.50 12.81 -6.82
N SER A 144 -1.71 13.13 -7.29
CA SER A 144 -2.95 12.68 -6.65
C SER A 144 -3.48 11.41 -7.33
N ILE A 145 -3.81 10.38 -6.54
CA ILE A 145 -4.41 9.14 -7.04
C ILE A 145 -5.64 8.75 -6.22
N ASN A 146 -6.59 8.09 -6.88
CA ASN A 146 -7.73 7.46 -6.23
C ASN A 146 -7.55 5.94 -6.24
N VAL A 147 -7.75 5.31 -5.09
CA VAL A 147 -7.75 3.86 -4.95
C VAL A 147 -9.06 3.40 -4.33
N VAL A 148 -9.55 2.24 -4.75
CA VAL A 148 -10.81 1.66 -4.28
C VAL A 148 -10.52 0.35 -3.58
N LEU A 149 -10.97 0.25 -2.33
CA LEU A 149 -10.87 -0.98 -1.54
C LEU A 149 -11.81 -2.04 -2.10
N ASN A 150 -11.25 -3.23 -2.27
CA ASN A 150 -11.96 -4.45 -2.58
C ASN A 150 -11.94 -5.36 -1.36
N TYR A 151 -13.01 -6.12 -1.16
CA TYR A 151 -13.11 -7.08 -0.07
C TYR A 151 -13.60 -8.42 -0.60
N LEU A 152 -13.26 -9.48 0.12
CA LEU A 152 -13.86 -10.79 -0.12
C LEU A 152 -15.36 -10.73 0.23
N GLN A 153 -16.19 -11.04 -0.75
CA GLN A 153 -17.65 -11.09 -0.70
C GLN A 153 -18.08 -12.45 -1.26
N GLY A 154 -18.39 -13.39 -0.35
CA GLY A 154 -18.64 -14.78 -0.75
C GLY A 154 -17.41 -15.41 -1.42
N ALA A 155 -17.51 -15.69 -2.72
CA ALA A 155 -16.43 -16.25 -3.54
C ALA A 155 -15.70 -15.20 -4.41
N SER A 156 -16.12 -13.94 -4.35
CA SER A 156 -15.61 -12.84 -5.19
C SER A 156 -14.82 -11.82 -4.38
N VAL A 157 -13.92 -11.07 -5.04
CA VAL A 157 -13.22 -9.93 -4.44
C VAL A 157 -13.52 -8.70 -5.27
N GLU A 158 -14.24 -7.75 -4.69
CA GLU A 158 -14.77 -6.60 -5.42
C GLU A 158 -15.06 -5.41 -4.49
N PRO A 159 -15.30 -4.20 -5.02
CA PRO A 159 -15.69 -3.04 -4.21
C PRO A 159 -17.04 -3.23 -3.52
N ILE A 160 -17.21 -2.55 -2.38
CA ILE A 160 -18.51 -2.54 -1.70
C ILE A 160 -19.49 -1.62 -2.46
N GLY A 161 -20.66 -2.15 -2.82
CA GLY A 161 -21.76 -1.38 -3.41
C GLY A 161 -21.78 -1.31 -4.94
N GLY A 162 -20.95 -2.08 -5.65
CA GLY A 162 -20.82 -2.00 -7.11
C GLY A 162 -20.04 -0.75 -7.55
N ARG A 163 -19.41 -0.84 -8.73
CA ARG A 163 -18.46 0.18 -9.26
C ARG A 163 -19.07 1.58 -9.37
#